data_AF-A0A3C0K7R0-F1
#
_entry.id   AF-A0A3C0K7R0-F1
#
_cell.length_a   1.000
_cell.length_b   1.000
_cell.length_c   1.000
_cell.angle_alpha   90.00
_cell.angle_beta   90.00
_cell.angle_gamma   90.00
#
_symmetry.space_group_name_H-M   'P 1'
#
loop_
_entity.id
_entity.type
_entity.pdbx_description
1 polymer ?
#
loop_
_entity_poly.entity_id
_entity_poly.type
_entity_poly.pdbx_seq_one_letter_code
_entity_poly.pdbx_strand_id
1 'polypeptide(L)'
;MIMSSIPKQYDFKSTEERLYKWWESEGYFKPHNQPQNDDFDNNIPTYVIAIPPPNVTGELHLGHAMFASMEDLMIRYHRMNGFSTL
;
A
#
# COMPACT_ATOMS: atom_id res chain seq x y z
N MET A 1 -28.74 -15.38 10.88
CA MET A 1 -27.46 -14.64 10.73
C MET A 1 -26.35 -15.63 11.01
N ILE A 2 -25.58 -16.05 10.01
CA ILE A 2 -24.47 -16.99 10.23
C ILE A 2 -23.30 -16.17 10.78
N MET A 3 -23.01 -16.29 12.08
CA MET A 3 -21.74 -15.84 12.64
C MET A 3 -20.66 -16.82 12.18
N SER A 4 -19.88 -16.45 11.15
CA SER A 4 -18.70 -17.22 10.77
C SER A 4 -17.65 -17.05 11.88
N SER A 5 -17.26 -18.15 12.53
CA SER A 5 -16.16 -18.16 13.49
C SER A 5 -14.82 -17.91 12.79
N ILE A 6 -13.95 -17.08 13.36
CA ILE A 6 -12.58 -16.89 12.89
C ILE A 6 -11.84 -18.25 12.93
N PRO A 7 -11.19 -18.69 11.83
CA PRO A 7 -10.49 -19.97 11.80
C PRO A 7 -9.32 -19.97 12.78
N LYS A 8 -9.01 -21.13 13.36
CA LYS A 8 -7.89 -21.28 14.31
C LYS A 8 -6.51 -21.08 13.65
N GLN A 9 -6.42 -21.29 12.34
CA GLN A 9 -5.22 -21.12 11.55
C GLN A 9 -5.45 -20.08 10.46
N TYR A 10 -4.48 -19.19 10.31
CA TYR A 10 -4.48 -18.19 9.25
C TYR A 10 -4.15 -18.83 7.89
N ASP A 11 -5.03 -18.63 6.91
CA ASP A 11 -4.76 -18.97 5.51
C ASP A 11 -4.25 -17.73 4.78
N PHE A 12 -2.93 -17.60 4.72
CA PHE A 12 -2.25 -16.47 4.10
C PHE A 12 -2.50 -16.41 2.59
N LYS A 13 -2.57 -17.56 1.90
CA LYS A 13 -2.72 -17.60 0.44
C LYS A 13 -4.03 -16.97 -0.01
N SER A 14 -5.14 -17.42 0.58
CA SER A 14 -6.46 -16.89 0.20
C SER A 14 -6.66 -15.46 0.72
N THR A 15 -6.10 -15.13 1.88
CA THR A 15 -6.28 -13.80 2.48
C THR A 15 -5.51 -12.73 1.71
N GLU A 16 -4.23 -12.94 1.43
CA GLU A 16 -3.38 -11.96 0.75
C GLU A 16 -3.86 -11.67 -0.66
N GLU A 17 -4.18 -12.71 -1.44
CA GLU A 17 -4.68 -12.54 -2.81
C GLU A 17 -5.99 -11.76 -2.86
N ARG A 18 -6.92 -12.07 -1.93
CA ARG A 18 -8.20 -11.36 -1.84
C ARG A 18 -8.03 -9.89 -1.44
N LEU A 19 -7.17 -9.61 -0.45
CA LEU A 19 -6.93 -8.25 0.02
C LEU A 19 -6.25 -7.41 -1.06
N TYR A 20 -5.24 -7.95 -1.72
CA TYR A 20 -4.50 -7.23 -2.76
C TYR A 20 -5.42 -6.82 -3.92
N LYS A 21 -6.22 -7.77 -4.44
CA LYS A 21 -7.20 -7.48 -5.49
C LYS A 21 -8.21 -6.41 -5.09
N TRP A 22 -8.68 -6.46 -3.84
CA TRP A 22 -9.59 -5.46 -3.32
C TRP A 22 -8.93 -4.08 -3.20
N TRP A 23 -7.70 -4.00 -2.69
CA TRP A 23 -6.97 -2.73 -2.62
C TRP A 23 -6.69 -2.12 -3.99
N GLU A 24 -6.37 -2.95 -4.99
CA GLU A 24 -6.23 -2.49 -6.38
C GLU A 24 -7.55 -1.98 -6.94
N SER A 25 -8.65 -2.73 -6.78
CA SER A 25 -9.96 -2.36 -7.34
C SER A 25 -10.50 -1.06 -6.74
N GLU A 26 -10.26 -0.84 -5.45
CA GLU A 26 -10.66 0.38 -4.74
C GLU A 26 -9.67 1.53 -4.94
N GLY A 27 -8.52 1.29 -5.59
CA GLY A 27 -7.51 2.32 -5.85
C GLY A 27 -6.76 2.77 -4.59
N TYR A 28 -6.69 1.96 -3.53
CA TYR A 28 -6.02 2.32 -2.27
C TYR A 28 -4.51 2.54 -2.37
N PHE A 29 -3.90 2.18 -3.50
CA PHE A 29 -2.51 2.51 -3.78
C PHE A 29 -2.31 3.92 -4.34
N LYS A 30 -3.38 4.62 -4.73
CA LYS A 30 -3.30 5.97 -5.27
C LYS A 30 -3.20 7.02 -4.16
N PRO A 31 -2.57 8.18 -4.41
CA PRO A 31 -2.68 9.33 -3.51
C PRO A 31 -4.12 9.80 -3.43
N HIS A 32 -4.59 10.11 -2.22
CA HIS A 32 -5.99 10.51 -1.98
C HIS A 32 -6.23 11.98 -2.32
N ASN A 33 -5.23 12.85 -2.16
CA ASN A 33 -5.33 14.28 -2.45
C ASN A 33 -4.45 14.62 -3.67
N GLN A 34 -5.05 14.68 -4.86
CA GLN A 34 -4.38 15.00 -6.12
C GLN A 34 -4.90 16.32 -6.71
N PRO A 35 -4.04 17.16 -7.32
CA PRO A 35 -4.45 18.47 -7.88
C PRO A 35 -5.53 18.40 -8.96
N GLN A 36 -5.73 17.22 -9.58
CA GLN A 36 -6.73 16.99 -10.62
C GLN A 36 -8.11 16.61 -10.06
N ASN A 37 -8.21 16.32 -8.76
CA ASN A 37 -9.48 15.94 -8.13
C ASN A 37 -10.27 17.19 -7.73
N ASP A 38 -11.60 17.12 -7.82
CA ASP A 38 -12.50 18.21 -7.45
C ASP A 38 -12.42 18.59 -5.95
N ASP A 39 -11.99 17.65 -5.10
CA ASP A 39 -11.86 17.78 -3.65
C ASP A 39 -10.44 18.10 -3.18
N PHE A 40 -9.57 18.56 -4.08
CA PHE A 40 -8.19 18.90 -3.76
C PHE A 40 -8.06 19.98 -2.66
N ASP A 41 -7.28 19.67 -1.63
CA ASP A 41 -6.96 20.60 -0.53
C ASP A 41 -5.45 20.84 -0.43
N ASN A 42 -5.02 22.10 -0.63
CA ASN A 42 -3.63 22.53 -0.51
C ASN A 42 -3.08 22.45 0.93
N ASN A 43 -3.93 22.28 1.95
CA ASN A 43 -3.50 22.16 3.34
C ASN A 43 -3.11 20.73 3.73
N ILE A 44 -3.44 19.72 2.91
CA ILE A 44 -3.07 18.33 3.17
C ILE A 44 -1.60 18.12 2.78
N PRO A 45 -0.72 17.73 3.73
CA PRO A 45 0.70 17.55 3.44
C PRO A 45 0.94 16.29 2.60
N THR A 46 2.02 16.29 1.81
CA THR A 46 2.42 15.16 0.98
C THR A 46 3.66 14.45 1.54
N TYR A 47 3.73 13.14 1.35
CA TYR A 47 4.90 12.33 1.67
C TYR A 47 5.17 11.35 0.54
N VAL A 48 6.38 11.39 -0.04
CA VAL A 48 6.72 10.62 -1.23
C VAL A 48 8.05 9.90 -1.03
N ILE A 49 8.10 8.62 -1.41
CA ILE A 49 9.35 7.86 -1.51
C ILE A 49 9.64 7.60 -2.99
N ALA A 50 10.72 8.18 -3.50
CA ALA A 50 11.15 7.95 -4.87
C ALA A 50 12.09 6.73 -4.93
N ILE A 51 11.64 5.65 -5.54
CA ILE A 51 12.49 4.48 -5.82
C ILE A 51 13.12 4.69 -7.20
N PRO A 52 14.46 4.64 -7.32
CA PRO A 52 15.10 4.73 -8.64
C PRO A 52 14.63 3.57 -9.53
N PRO A 53 14.51 3.78 -10.85
CA PRO A 53 14.09 2.71 -11.76
C PRO A 53 14.95 1.46 -11.56
N PRO A 54 14.33 0.26 -11.44
CA PRO A 54 15.09 -0.95 -11.19
C PRO A 54 15.96 -1.28 -12.41
N ASN A 55 17.22 -1.64 -12.16
CA ASN A 55 18.04 -2.31 -13.16
C ASN A 55 17.64 -3.79 -13.18
N VAL A 56 16.91 -4.23 -14.21
CA VAL A 56 16.42 -5.61 -14.33
C VAL A 56 17.55 -6.51 -14.84
N THR A 57 18.39 -7.01 -13.93
CA THR A 57 19.52 -7.90 -14.26
C THR A 57 19.41 -9.30 -13.63
N GLY A 58 18.32 -9.61 -12.93
CA GLY A 58 18.15 -10.89 -12.23
C GLY A 58 16.81 -11.00 -11.48
N GLU A 59 16.69 -11.99 -10.59
CA GLU A 59 15.52 -12.23 -9.75
C GLU A 59 15.54 -11.43 -8.44
N LEU A 60 14.35 -11.21 -7.85
CA LEU A 60 14.22 -10.59 -6.54
C LEU A 60 14.74 -11.53 -5.45
N HIS A 61 15.39 -10.95 -4.45
CA HIS A 61 15.95 -11.66 -3.30
C HIS A 61 15.57 -10.93 -2.01
N LEU A 62 15.85 -11.53 -0.84
CA LEU A 62 15.45 -10.99 0.47
C LEU A 62 15.84 -9.53 0.71
N GLY A 63 16.98 -9.07 0.18
CA GLY A 63 17.34 -7.65 0.20
C GLY A 63 16.26 -6.74 -0.42
N HIS A 64 15.73 -7.08 -1.59
CA HIS A 64 14.64 -6.33 -2.23
C HIS A 64 13.38 -6.32 -1.35
N ALA A 65 13.01 -7.49 -0.80
CA ALA A 65 11.85 -7.60 0.09
C ALA A 65 12.00 -6.72 1.33
N MET A 66 13.20 -6.66 1.92
CA MET A 66 13.48 -5.83 3.08
C MET A 66 13.32 -4.33 2.79
N PHE A 67 13.91 -3.84 1.70
CA PHE A 67 13.79 -2.42 1.33
C PHE A 67 12.34 -2.05 1.00
N ALA A 68 11.67 -2.83 0.15
CA ALA A 68 10.27 -2.58 -0.21
C ALA A 68 9.33 -2.62 1.01
N SER A 69 9.55 -3.53 1.96
CA SER A 69 8.74 -3.60 3.19
C SER A 69 8.94 -2.38 4.09
N MET A 70 10.18 -1.86 4.18
CA MET A 70 10.46 -0.65 4.96
C MET A 70 9.80 0.58 4.35
N GLU A 71 9.86 0.71 3.02
CA GLU A 71 9.24 1.80 2.29
C GLU A 71 7.71 1.76 2.39
N ASP A 72 7.10 0.59 2.20
CA ASP A 72 5.65 0.39 2.37
C ASP A 72 5.19 0.69 3.81
N LEU A 73 5.98 0.31 4.83
CA LEU A 73 5.72 0.68 6.22
C LEU A 73 5.68 2.20 6.41
N MET A 74 6.67 2.92 5.87
CA MET A 74 6.73 4.39 5.97
C MET A 74 5.55 5.05 5.26
N ILE A 75 5.17 4.57 4.07
CA ILE A 75 4.00 5.06 3.32
C ILE A 75 2.72 4.86 4.14
N ARG A 76 2.48 3.67 4.69
CA ARG A 76 1.28 3.39 5.50
C ARG A 76 1.23 4.23 6.76
N TYR A 77 2.37 4.40 7.44
CA TYR A 77 2.47 5.24 8.63
C TYR A 77 2.10 6.70 8.33
N HIS A 78 2.66 7.30 7.27
CA HIS A 78 2.34 8.68 6.91
C HIS A 78 0.88 8.84 6.45
N ARG A 79 0.35 7.86 5.72
CA ARG A 79 -1.07 7.85 5.32
C ARG A 79 -2.00 7.85 6.53
N MET A 80 -1.69 7.06 7.56
CA MET A 80 -2.43 7.06 8.83
C MET A 80 -2.32 8.39 9.60
N ASN A 81 -1.25 9.16 9.37
CA ASN A 81 -1.06 10.49 9.94
C ASN A 81 -1.65 11.61 9.07
N GLY A 82 -2.48 11.29 8.07
CA GLY A 82 -3.20 12.27 7.25
C GLY A 82 -2.43 12.81 6.05
N PHE A 83 -1.23 12.30 5.76
CA PHE A 83 -0.49 12.69 4.56
C PHE A 83 -1.13 12.07 3.31
N SER A 84 -1.09 12.79 2.19
CA SER A 84 -1.27 12.20 0.87
C SER A 84 0.05 11.56 0.44
N THR A 85 0.04 10.24 0.26
CA THR A 85 1.27 9.45 0.09
C THR A 85 1.40 8.83 -1.30
N LEU A 86 2.62 8.80 -1.83
CA LEU A 86 3.00 8.12 -3.08
C LEU A 86 4.32 7.36 -2.92
#